data_AF-A0A0H2QYT3-F1
#
_entry.id   AF-A0A0H2QYT3-F1
#
_cell.length_a   1.000
_cell.length_b   1.000
_cell.length_c   1.000
_cell.angle_alpha   90.00
_cell.angle_beta   90.00
_cell.angle_gamma   90.00
#
_symmetry.space_group_name_H-M   'P 1'
#
loop_
_entity.id
_entity.type
_entity.pdbx_description
1 polymer ?
#
loop_
_entity_poly.entity_id
_entity_poly.type
_entity_poly.pdbx_seq_one_letter_code
_entity_poly.pdbx_strand_id
1 'polypeptide(L)'
;MTRAIHGKTIVDVLLNTPGLSEALVTGFNNAVRDKHEYGGFVYETNGVLRFKGPKKGDKASFCLDICVRDNAPQGASTNLVAVWHVHPLHNQARSCRPSDEDICNAKSKWLNVFYLVITGMKQLKNDKPFPGADKFIDVSLPGMGFKICF
;
A
#
# COMPACT_ATOMS: atom_id res chain seq x y z
N MET A 1 10.45 -19.35 4.35
CA MET A 1 10.03 -19.13 2.95
C MET A 1 9.47 -17.72 2.86
N THR A 2 9.87 -16.94 1.85
CA THR A 2 9.29 -15.64 1.56
C THR A 2 7.83 -15.82 1.18
N ARG A 3 6.90 -15.08 1.81
CA ARG A 3 5.46 -15.12 1.46
C ARG A 3 5.30 -14.83 -0.03
N ALA A 4 4.46 -15.60 -0.71
CA ALA A 4 4.13 -15.40 -2.12
C ALA A 4 2.61 -15.44 -2.30
N ILE A 5 2.08 -14.54 -3.13
CA ILE A 5 0.67 -14.46 -3.51
C ILE A 5 0.60 -14.68 -5.02
N HIS A 6 -0.15 -15.69 -5.47
CA HIS A 6 -0.18 -16.12 -6.89
C HIS A 6 1.21 -16.39 -7.49
N GLY A 7 2.13 -16.95 -6.69
CA GLY A 7 3.51 -17.21 -7.10
C GLY A 7 4.39 -15.95 -7.22
N LYS A 8 3.90 -14.78 -6.78
CA LYS A 8 4.64 -13.50 -6.80
C LYS A 8 5.06 -13.12 -5.39
N THR A 9 6.31 -12.74 -5.22
CA THR A 9 6.85 -12.18 -3.98
C THR A 9 6.57 -10.68 -3.90
N ILE A 10 6.81 -10.08 -2.73
CA ILE A 10 6.73 -8.61 -2.60
C ILE A 10 7.75 -7.89 -3.51
N VAL A 11 8.90 -8.51 -3.77
CA VAL A 11 9.91 -7.99 -4.70
C VAL A 11 9.36 -7.98 -6.12
N ASP A 12 8.66 -9.04 -6.54
CA ASP A 12 7.99 -9.06 -7.86
C ASP A 12 6.95 -7.95 -7.96
N VAL A 13 6.17 -7.72 -6.92
CA VAL A 13 5.18 -6.63 -6.90
C VAL A 13 5.87 -5.28 -7.09
N LEU A 14 6.89 -4.97 -6.30
CA LEU A 14 7.50 -3.64 -6.28
C LEU A 14 8.42 -3.35 -7.47
N LEU A 15 9.14 -4.37 -7.98
CA LEU A 15 10.13 -4.20 -9.06
C LEU A 15 9.61 -4.63 -10.43
N ASN A 16 8.71 -5.62 -10.50
CA ASN A 16 8.28 -6.22 -11.76
C ASN A 16 6.87 -5.76 -12.20
N THR A 17 6.22 -4.87 -11.45
CA THR A 17 4.98 -4.19 -11.90
C THR A 17 5.34 -2.89 -12.62
N PRO A 18 5.17 -2.79 -13.95
CA PRO A 18 5.56 -1.60 -14.70
C PRO A 18 4.85 -0.34 -14.20
N GLY A 19 5.61 0.73 -13.93
CA GLY A 19 5.09 2.04 -13.50
C GLY A 19 4.57 2.12 -12.07
N LEU A 20 4.61 1.03 -11.29
CA LEU A 20 4.08 1.04 -9.92
C LEU A 20 4.85 2.01 -9.02
N SER A 21 6.18 2.01 -9.06
CA SER A 21 7.02 2.88 -8.24
C SER A 21 6.67 4.36 -8.40
N GLU A 22 6.52 4.83 -9.64
CA GLU A 22 6.11 6.20 -9.96
C GLU A 22 4.69 6.51 -9.49
N ALA A 23 3.77 5.54 -9.59
CA ALA A 23 2.41 5.65 -9.09
C ALA A 23 2.35 5.76 -7.57
N LEU A 24 3.20 5.02 -6.84
CA LEU A 24 3.32 5.12 -5.38
C LEU A 24 3.85 6.49 -4.95
N VAL A 25 4.89 7.02 -5.62
CA VAL A 25 5.41 8.38 -5.40
C VAL A 25 4.33 9.43 -5.66
N THR A 26 3.61 9.30 -6.78
CA THR A 26 2.53 10.21 -7.15
C THR A 26 1.40 10.16 -6.11
N GLY A 27 1.02 8.97 -5.65
CA GLY A 27 0.02 8.77 -4.61
C GLY A 27 0.42 9.43 -3.29
N PHE A 28 1.66 9.26 -2.86
CA PHE A 28 2.20 9.89 -1.66
C PHE A 28 2.21 11.42 -1.74
N ASN A 29 2.74 11.98 -2.83
CA ASN A 29 2.77 13.43 -3.03
C ASN A 29 1.36 14.03 -3.08
N ASN A 30 0.43 13.36 -3.75
CA ASN A 30 -0.97 13.78 -3.78
C ASN A 30 -1.63 13.68 -2.40
N ALA A 31 -1.37 12.61 -1.63
CA ALA A 31 -1.96 12.44 -0.30
C ALA A 31 -1.53 13.57 0.64
N VAL A 32 -0.23 13.91 0.64
CA VAL A 32 0.31 15.01 1.43
C VAL A 32 -0.25 16.36 0.99
N ARG A 33 -0.31 16.63 -0.32
CA ARG A 33 -0.80 17.91 -0.87
C ARG A 33 -2.29 18.11 -0.58
N ASP A 34 -3.09 17.10 -0.86
CA ASP A 34 -4.54 17.18 -0.80
C ASP A 34 -5.08 16.95 0.62
N LYS A 35 -4.23 16.47 1.54
CA LYS A 35 -4.62 15.99 2.88
C LYS A 35 -5.72 14.91 2.80
N HIS A 36 -5.63 14.01 1.82
CA HIS A 36 -6.59 12.93 1.58
C HIS A 36 -5.86 11.62 1.38
N GLU A 37 -6.48 10.51 1.77
CA GLU A 37 -5.92 9.19 1.49
C GLU A 37 -5.94 8.89 -0.02
N TYR A 38 -4.93 8.16 -0.46
CA TYR A 38 -4.84 7.61 -1.81
C TYR A 38 -4.61 6.11 -1.74
N GLY A 39 -4.96 5.38 -2.79
CA GLY A 39 -4.69 3.96 -2.82
C GLY A 39 -4.87 3.33 -4.18
N GLY A 40 -4.75 2.01 -4.21
CA GLY A 40 -4.90 1.22 -5.41
C GLY A 40 -4.61 -0.26 -5.15
N PHE A 41 -4.50 -1.01 -6.24
CA PHE A 41 -4.28 -2.45 -6.17
C PHE A 41 -3.48 -2.97 -7.37
N VAL A 42 -2.73 -4.04 -7.12
CA VAL A 42 -1.97 -4.83 -8.09
C VAL A 42 -2.72 -6.12 -8.32
N TYR A 43 -2.87 -6.50 -9.59
CA TYR A 43 -3.51 -7.74 -10.01
C TYR A 43 -2.72 -8.38 -11.14
N GLU A 44 -2.94 -9.67 -11.33
CA GLU A 44 -2.32 -10.45 -12.39
C GLU A 44 -3.30 -10.65 -13.55
N THR A 45 -2.79 -10.57 -14.78
CA THR A 45 -3.54 -10.90 -15.99
C THR A 45 -2.60 -11.57 -16.97
N ASN A 46 -2.86 -12.85 -17.26
CA ASN A 46 -2.06 -13.67 -18.19
C ASN A 46 -0.57 -13.70 -17.82
N GLY A 47 -0.23 -13.91 -16.55
CA GLY A 47 1.17 -13.94 -16.08
C GLY A 47 1.78 -12.57 -15.76
N VAL A 48 1.14 -11.48 -16.20
CA VAL A 48 1.67 -10.11 -16.13
C VAL A 48 1.04 -9.33 -14.99
N LEU A 49 1.88 -8.71 -14.14
CA LEU A 49 1.43 -7.80 -13.09
C LEU A 49 0.98 -6.46 -13.68
N ARG A 50 -0.19 -6.01 -13.24
CA ARG A 50 -0.81 -4.74 -13.60
C ARG A 50 -1.30 -4.05 -12.35
N PHE A 51 -1.54 -2.75 -12.44
CA PHE A 51 -2.02 -1.98 -11.30
C PHE A 51 -3.12 -1.00 -11.70
N LYS A 52 -3.94 -0.60 -10.73
CA LYS A 52 -4.86 0.54 -10.84
C LYS A 52 -4.68 1.45 -9.64
N GLY A 53 -4.57 2.75 -9.90
CA GLY A 53 -4.27 3.78 -8.90
C GLY A 53 -3.17 4.73 -9.41
N PRO A 54 -2.75 5.72 -8.61
CA PRO A 54 -3.30 6.06 -7.31
C PRO A 54 -4.66 6.76 -7.48
N LYS A 55 -5.68 6.30 -6.75
CA LYS A 55 -7.00 6.93 -6.68
C LYS A 55 -7.14 7.71 -5.38
N LYS A 56 -7.81 8.85 -5.43
CA LYS A 56 -8.17 9.64 -4.24
C LYS A 56 -9.33 8.97 -3.50
N GLY A 57 -9.26 8.90 -2.18
CA GLY A 57 -10.35 8.45 -1.31
C GLY A 57 -11.45 9.50 -1.18
N ASP A 58 -12.56 9.12 -0.55
CA ASP A 58 -13.56 10.10 -0.10
C ASP A 58 -13.07 10.81 1.18
N LYS A 59 -13.78 11.86 1.62
CA LYS A 59 -13.30 12.99 2.45
C LYS A 59 -12.53 12.69 3.74
N ALA A 60 -12.36 11.43 4.17
CA ALA A 60 -11.46 11.07 5.26
C ALA A 60 -10.87 9.64 5.17
N SER A 61 -11.28 8.82 4.21
CA SER A 61 -10.88 7.40 4.16
C SER A 61 -10.82 6.86 2.73
N PHE A 62 -9.86 5.98 2.46
CA PHE A 62 -9.76 5.23 1.24
C PHE A 62 -10.31 3.82 1.47
N CYS A 63 -11.53 3.58 0.99
CA CYS A 63 -12.11 2.24 1.05
C CYS A 63 -11.54 1.35 -0.07
N LEU A 64 -10.54 0.52 0.27
CA LEU A 64 -9.92 -0.44 -0.65
C LEU A 64 -10.95 -1.42 -1.25
N ASP A 65 -11.93 -1.86 -0.45
CA ASP A 65 -12.98 -2.78 -0.89
C ASP A 65 -13.79 -2.19 -2.07
N ILE A 66 -14.19 -0.92 -1.93
CA ILE A 66 -14.92 -0.17 -2.98
C ILE A 66 -14.01 0.06 -4.19
N CYS A 67 -12.76 0.45 -3.95
CA CYS A 67 -11.80 0.68 -5.04
C CYS A 67 -11.63 -0.57 -5.91
N VAL A 68 -11.41 -1.72 -5.27
CA VAL A 68 -11.28 -3.02 -5.95
C VAL A 68 -12.58 -3.40 -6.64
N ARG A 69 -13.72 -3.41 -5.93
CA ARG A 69 -15.02 -3.81 -6.49
C ARG A 69 -15.37 -3.03 -7.76
N ASP A 70 -15.17 -1.71 -7.75
CA ASP A 70 -15.63 -0.84 -8.82
C ASP A 70 -14.64 -0.74 -10.00
N ASN A 71 -13.41 -1.26 -9.84
CA ASN A 71 -12.36 -1.04 -10.83
C ASN A 71 -11.59 -2.28 -11.22
N ALA A 72 -11.62 -3.36 -10.45
CA ALA A 72 -10.90 -4.56 -10.82
C ALA A 72 -11.60 -5.18 -12.06
N PRO A 73 -10.83 -5.67 -13.06
CA PRO A 73 -11.43 -6.34 -14.20
C PRO A 73 -12.30 -7.53 -13.75
N GLN A 74 -13.25 -7.97 -14.57
CA GLN A 74 -14.12 -9.08 -14.21
C GLN A 74 -13.29 -10.33 -13.88
N GLY A 75 -13.49 -10.91 -12.69
CA GLY A 75 -12.68 -12.01 -12.18
C GLY A 75 -11.39 -11.61 -11.45
N ALA A 76 -11.05 -10.32 -11.35
CA ALA A 76 -9.79 -9.88 -10.75
C ALA A 76 -9.73 -10.05 -9.23
N SER A 77 -10.85 -10.23 -8.51
CA SER A 77 -10.82 -10.55 -7.07
C SER A 77 -10.08 -11.87 -6.78
N THR A 78 -9.99 -12.79 -7.75
CA THR A 78 -9.19 -14.03 -7.63
C THR A 78 -7.74 -13.86 -8.07
N ASN A 79 -7.38 -12.70 -8.66
CA ASN A 79 -6.05 -12.45 -9.22
C ASN A 79 -5.38 -11.22 -8.56
N LEU A 80 -5.91 -10.73 -7.44
CA LEU A 80 -5.31 -9.65 -6.67
C LEU A 80 -4.01 -10.14 -6.03
N VAL A 81 -2.94 -9.39 -6.20
CA VAL A 81 -1.63 -9.72 -5.61
C VAL A 81 -1.33 -8.79 -4.44
N ALA A 82 -1.67 -7.51 -4.59
CA ALA A 82 -1.44 -6.51 -3.55
C ALA A 82 -2.52 -5.44 -3.57
N VAL A 83 -2.72 -4.81 -2.42
CA VAL A 83 -3.47 -3.56 -2.27
C VAL A 83 -2.54 -2.56 -1.57
N TRP A 84 -2.69 -1.28 -1.88
CA TRP A 84 -1.95 -0.24 -1.15
C TRP A 84 -2.85 0.92 -0.79
N HIS A 85 -2.59 1.50 0.38
CA HIS A 85 -3.12 2.80 0.74
C HIS A 85 -1.96 3.74 1.11
N VAL A 86 -2.23 5.04 1.08
CA VAL A 86 -1.31 6.11 1.44
C VAL A 86 -1.96 7.06 2.42
N HIS A 87 -1.35 7.23 3.59
CA HIS A 87 -1.84 8.14 4.63
C HIS A 87 -1.47 9.60 4.34
N PRO A 88 -2.38 10.57 4.52
CA PRO A 88 -2.12 11.99 4.31
C PRO A 88 -1.66 12.75 5.56
N LEU A 89 -2.08 12.32 6.75
CA LEU A 89 -1.89 13.13 7.96
C LEU A 89 -0.42 13.17 8.32
N HIS A 90 0.08 14.35 8.69
CA HIS A 90 1.49 14.54 9.02
C HIS A 90 2.01 13.61 10.12
N ASN A 91 1.16 13.17 11.06
CA ASN A 91 1.52 12.23 12.12
C ASN A 91 1.47 10.75 11.68
N GLN A 92 1.05 10.45 10.45
CA GLN A 92 1.05 9.11 9.83
C GLN A 92 2.03 9.08 8.64
N ALA A 93 1.88 10.04 7.73
CA ALA A 93 2.76 10.36 6.61
C ALA A 93 4.12 10.95 7.00
N ARG A 94 4.42 11.11 8.30
CA ARG A 94 5.79 11.41 8.79
C ARG A 94 6.24 10.55 9.96
N SER A 95 5.43 9.61 10.46
CA SER A 95 5.83 8.74 11.58
C SER A 95 6.16 7.31 11.16
N CYS A 96 5.97 6.98 9.88
CA CYS A 96 6.21 5.63 9.32
C CYS A 96 5.32 4.53 9.95
N ARG A 97 4.10 4.86 10.39
CA ARG A 97 3.22 3.93 11.11
C ARG A 97 1.91 3.66 10.35
N PRO A 98 1.53 2.38 10.11
CA PRO A 98 0.17 1.98 9.77
C PRO A 98 -0.85 2.29 10.87
N SER A 99 -2.06 2.71 10.50
CA SER A 99 -3.15 2.91 11.46
C SER A 99 -3.64 1.57 12.03
N ASP A 100 -4.34 1.60 13.17
CA ASP A 100 -4.89 0.36 13.76
C ASP A 100 -5.96 -0.28 12.85
N GLU A 101 -6.66 0.54 12.06
CA GLU A 101 -7.61 0.07 11.06
C GLU A 101 -6.93 -0.69 9.92
N ASP A 102 -5.75 -0.24 9.49
CA ASP A 102 -4.95 -0.95 8.47
C ASP A 102 -4.57 -2.35 8.94
N ILE A 103 -4.17 -2.48 10.21
CA ILE A 103 -3.82 -3.74 10.83
C ILE A 103 -5.04 -4.68 10.87
N CYS A 104 -6.20 -4.15 11.25
CA CYS A 104 -7.45 -4.90 11.28
C CYS A 104 -7.86 -5.36 9.87
N ASN A 105 -7.78 -4.48 8.87
CA ASN A 105 -8.11 -4.79 7.49
C ASN A 105 -7.16 -5.84 6.89
N ALA A 106 -5.85 -5.71 7.12
CA ALA A 106 -4.86 -6.68 6.69
C ALA A 106 -5.12 -8.10 7.26
N LYS A 107 -5.56 -8.18 8.52
CA LYS A 107 -5.82 -9.45 9.22
C LYS A 107 -7.18 -10.08 8.95
N SER A 108 -8.18 -9.29 8.54
CA SER A 108 -9.56 -9.79 8.44
C SER A 108 -10.07 -9.92 7.01
N LYS A 109 -9.65 -9.02 6.11
CA LYS A 109 -10.18 -8.93 4.74
C LYS A 109 -9.15 -9.28 3.68
N TRP A 110 -7.90 -8.88 3.90
CA TRP A 110 -6.83 -8.92 2.89
C TRP A 110 -5.79 -10.02 3.14
N LEU A 111 -6.21 -11.13 3.77
CA LEU A 111 -5.33 -12.25 4.15
C LEU A 111 -4.54 -12.86 2.98
N ASN A 112 -5.14 -12.86 1.79
CA ASN A 112 -4.58 -13.48 0.59
C ASN A 112 -3.95 -12.46 -0.37
N VAL A 113 -3.64 -11.25 0.09
CA VAL A 113 -2.92 -10.23 -0.70
C VAL A 113 -1.81 -9.60 0.15
N PHE A 114 -0.83 -8.96 -0.49
CA PHE A 114 0.06 -8.05 0.22
C PHE A 114 -0.71 -6.75 0.53
N TYR A 115 -0.79 -6.39 1.81
CA TYR A 115 -1.42 -5.14 2.24
C TYR A 115 -0.32 -4.11 2.48
N LEU A 116 -0.13 -3.20 1.55
CA LEU A 116 0.95 -2.23 1.57
C LEU A 116 0.48 -0.91 2.18
N VAL A 117 1.18 -0.47 3.22
CA VAL A 117 0.91 0.78 3.91
C VAL A 117 2.02 1.76 3.59
N ILE A 118 1.67 2.82 2.87
CA ILE A 118 2.62 3.84 2.44
C ILE A 118 2.57 5.01 3.40
N THR A 119 3.69 5.22 4.08
CA THR A 119 3.84 6.15 5.20
C THR A 119 5.13 6.93 5.08
N GLY A 120 5.42 7.81 6.03
CA GLY A 120 6.34 8.94 5.83
C GLY A 120 7.82 8.75 5.52
N MET A 121 8.47 9.90 5.31
CA MET A 121 9.87 10.03 4.87
C MET A 121 10.92 9.84 5.98
N LYS A 122 10.51 9.83 7.25
CA LYS A 122 11.43 9.87 8.40
C LYS A 122 10.74 9.22 9.60
N GLN A 123 11.44 8.41 10.39
CA GLN A 123 11.00 8.18 11.77
C GLN A 123 11.29 9.48 12.52
N LEU A 124 10.28 10.12 13.13
CA LEU A 124 10.50 11.37 13.86
C LEU A 124 11.59 11.14 14.91
N LYS A 125 12.63 11.97 14.89
CA LYS A 125 13.76 11.88 15.83
C LYS A 125 13.17 11.99 17.23
N ASN A 126 13.36 10.96 18.07
CA ASN A 126 12.85 10.80 19.44
C ASN A 126 11.46 10.16 19.60
N ASP A 127 10.77 9.77 18.52
CA ASP A 127 9.59 8.92 18.65
C ASP A 127 10.03 7.48 18.89
N LYS A 128 9.59 6.92 20.02
CA LYS A 128 9.71 5.48 20.28
C LYS A 128 9.04 4.74 19.12
N PRO A 129 9.59 3.59 18.68
CA PRO A 129 8.86 2.68 17.80
C PRO A 129 7.46 2.48 18.39
N PHE A 130 6.43 2.61 17.54
CA PHE A 130 5.08 2.38 18.00
C PHE A 130 4.93 0.90 18.43
N PRO A 131 4.04 0.59 19.38
CA PRO A 131 3.82 -0.78 19.80
C PRO A 131 3.49 -1.69 18.59
N GLY A 132 4.28 -2.75 18.40
CA GLY A 132 4.12 -3.68 17.27
C GLY A 132 4.83 -3.27 15.98
N ALA A 133 5.69 -2.24 15.98
CA ALA A 133 6.51 -1.84 14.83
C ALA A 133 7.36 -2.99 14.26
N ASP A 134 7.80 -3.92 15.12
CA ASP A 134 8.52 -5.15 14.80
C ASP A 134 7.72 -6.13 13.93
N LYS A 135 6.39 -5.96 13.86
CA LYS A 135 5.49 -6.80 13.08
C LYS A 135 5.36 -6.38 11.62
N PHE A 136 5.97 -5.25 11.25
CA PHE A 136 5.93 -4.71 9.90
C PHE A 136 7.28 -4.83 9.24
N ILE A 137 7.28 -5.23 7.97
CA ILE A 137 8.50 -5.34 7.19
C ILE A 137 8.58 -4.09 6.30
N ASP A 138 9.64 -3.31 6.49
CA ASP A 138 9.99 -2.20 5.60
C ASP A 138 10.48 -2.77 4.27
N VAL A 139 9.71 -2.53 3.20
CA VAL A 139 9.97 -3.00 1.84
C VAL A 139 10.16 -1.84 0.87
N SER A 140 10.46 -0.64 1.37
CA SER A 140 10.69 0.51 0.51
C SER A 140 11.80 0.28 -0.51
N LEU A 141 11.56 0.74 -1.75
CA LEU A 141 12.63 0.82 -2.73
C LEU A 141 13.59 1.95 -2.35
N PRO A 142 14.90 1.81 -2.63
CA PRO A 142 15.86 2.87 -2.42
C PRO A 142 15.45 4.17 -3.13
N GLY A 143 15.52 5.30 -2.42
CA GLY A 143 15.30 6.63 -2.99
C GLY A 143 13.84 7.08 -3.10
N MET A 144 12.83 6.29 -2.68
CA MET A 144 11.42 6.66 -2.81
C MET A 144 10.97 7.84 -1.95
N GLY A 145 11.77 8.25 -0.96
CA GLY A 145 11.42 9.34 -0.06
C GLY A 145 10.29 9.01 0.92
N PHE A 146 9.79 7.77 0.97
CA PHE A 146 8.74 7.33 1.89
C PHE A 146 8.94 5.86 2.30
N LYS A 147 8.15 5.38 3.27
CA LYS A 147 8.15 3.99 3.75
C LYS A 147 7.00 3.16 3.18
N ILE A 148 7.28 1.93 2.79
CA ILE A 148 6.28 0.92 2.43
C ILE A 148 6.39 -0.20 3.47
N CYS A 149 5.33 -0.41 4.23
CA CYS A 149 5.24 -1.48 5.22
C CYS A 149 4.27 -2.57 4.72
N PHE A 150 4.58 -3.85 4.98
CA PHE A 150 3.66 -4.98 4.79
C PHE A 150 3.67 -5.93 5.99
#